data_AF-A0A7V8VU45-F1
#
_entry.id   AF-A0A7V8VU45-F1
#
_cell.length_a   1.000
_cell.length_b   1.000
_cell.length_c   1.000
_cell.angle_alpha   90.00
_cell.angle_beta   90.00
_cell.angle_gamma   90.00
#
_symmetry.space_group_name_H-M   'P 1'
#
loop_
_entity.id
_entity.type
_entity.pdbx_description
1 polymer ?
#
loop_
_entity_poly.entity_id
_entity_poly.type
_entity_poly.pdbx_seq_one_letter_code
_entity_poly.pdbx_strand_id
1 'polypeptide(L)'
;MAMHLFSTPVECNQCGTVVTDPKVDHCPNCNALLKERRTPGRLAGVERRYGNLRFLLGFLRFMGVITAVVGILLFLFGIGDETIPWSVNLLILLGSVVAAVAIFAVAALFDVAMDLEENTRAAFRMQQLLLDEMQQGKRSSTLQDPTRA
;
A
#
# COMPACT_ATOMS: atom_id res chain seq x y z
N MET A 1 -1.34 -20.72 -4.08
CA MET A 1 0.08 -20.82 -4.48
C MET A 1 0.91 -20.42 -3.26
N ALA A 2 1.64 -21.36 -2.67
CA ALA A 2 2.39 -21.15 -1.44
C ALA A 2 3.64 -20.31 -1.75
N MET A 3 3.77 -19.14 -1.13
CA MET A 3 5.04 -18.41 -1.11
C MET A 3 6.02 -19.23 -0.28
N HIS A 4 6.93 -19.93 -0.95
CA HIS A 4 8.10 -20.49 -0.30
C HIS A 4 8.99 -19.32 0.14
N LEU A 5 8.76 -18.85 1.36
CA LEU A 5 9.72 -18.04 2.09
C LEU A 5 10.94 -18.93 2.32
N PHE A 6 11.95 -18.81 1.46
CA PHE A 6 13.25 -19.39 1.72
C PHE A 6 13.77 -18.76 3.01
N SER A 7 13.87 -19.59 4.04
CA SER A 7 14.42 -19.24 5.34
C SER A 7 15.90 -18.91 5.15
N THR A 8 16.25 -17.62 5.12
CA THR A 8 17.65 -17.23 5.22
C THR A 8 18.14 -17.71 6.58
N PRO A 9 19.16 -18.58 6.62
CA PRO A 9 19.68 -19.08 7.89
C PRO A 9 20.20 -17.90 8.72
N VAL A 10 19.73 -17.80 9.97
CA VAL A 10 20.10 -16.71 10.88
C VAL A 10 21.24 -17.18 11.77
N GLU A 11 22.33 -16.43 11.78
CA GLU A 11 23.45 -16.70 12.69
C GLU A 11 23.20 -16.06 14.04
N CYS A 12 23.38 -16.83 15.12
CA CYS A 12 23.26 -16.29 16.46
C CYS A 12 24.50 -15.47 16.84
N ASN A 13 24.35 -14.16 17.04
CA ASN A 13 25.46 -13.28 17.44
C ASN A 13 26.15 -13.64 18.76
N GLN A 14 25.54 -14.47 19.61
CA GLN A 14 26.15 -14.88 20.88
C GLN A 14 26.95 -16.17 20.79
N CYS A 15 26.53 -17.12 19.96
CA CYS A 15 27.15 -18.45 19.92
C CYS A 15 27.53 -18.94 18.52
N GLY A 16 27.39 -18.11 17.48
CA GLY A 16 27.80 -18.40 16.10
C GLY A 16 27.01 -19.53 15.43
N THR A 17 26.01 -20.09 16.10
CA THR A 17 25.23 -21.19 15.55
C THR A 17 24.26 -20.68 14.50
N VAL A 18 24.30 -21.31 13.34
CA VAL A 18 23.44 -21.04 12.21
C VAL A 18 22.13 -21.81 12.38
N VAL A 19 21.01 -21.09 12.52
CA VAL A 19 19.67 -21.67 12.66
C VAL A 19 18.96 -21.61 11.32
N THR A 20 18.65 -22.78 10.77
CA THR A 20 17.98 -22.93 9.46
C THR A 20 16.46 -22.93 9.56
N ASP A 21 15.90 -23.32 10.71
CA ASP A 21 14.45 -23.36 10.91
C ASP A 21 13.90 -21.96 11.15
N PRO A 22 13.05 -21.43 10.26
CA PRO A 22 12.49 -20.09 10.41
C PRO A 22 11.57 -19.98 11.62
N LYS A 23 11.00 -21.07 12.16
CA LYS A 23 9.98 -21.01 13.23
C LYS A 23 10.54 -20.80 14.64
N VAL A 24 11.85 -20.84 14.80
CA VAL A 24 12.49 -20.81 16.12
C VAL A 24 12.97 -19.39 16.43
N ASP A 25 12.42 -18.78 17.49
CA ASP A 25 12.77 -17.40 17.89
C ASP A 25 14.03 -17.31 18.78
N HIS A 26 14.41 -18.43 19.39
CA HIS A 26 15.55 -18.55 20.29
C HIS A 26 16.59 -19.49 19.71
N CYS A 27 17.86 -19.19 19.93
CA CYS A 27 18.91 -20.10 19.53
C CYS A 27 18.81 -21.43 20.32
N PRO A 28 18.77 -22.61 19.68
CA PRO A 28 18.71 -23.89 20.38
C PRO A 28 19.96 -24.19 21.22
N ASN A 29 21.08 -23.52 20.95
CA ASN A 29 22.35 -23.76 21.64
C ASN A 29 22.55 -22.84 22.85
N CYS A 30 22.33 -21.53 22.68
CA CYS A 30 22.60 -20.54 23.74
C CYS A 30 21.35 -19.84 24.26
N ASN A 31 20.15 -20.21 23.78
CA ASN A 31 18.86 -19.64 24.16
C ASN A 31 18.75 -18.11 23.99
N ALA A 32 19.68 -17.50 23.26
CA ALA A 32 19.69 -16.08 22.97
C ALA A 32 18.64 -15.73 21.89
N LEU A 33 18.04 -14.56 22.01
CA LEU A 33 17.08 -14.02 21.06
C LEU A 33 17.74 -13.76 19.69
N LEU A 34 17.24 -14.40 18.64
CA LEU A 34 17.73 -14.22 17.27
C LEU A 34 17.27 -12.85 16.74
N LYS A 35 18.21 -11.91 16.64
CA LYS A 35 17.93 -10.47 16.47
C LYS A 35 17.46 -10.04 15.07
N GLU A 36 17.40 -10.96 14.10
CA GLU A 36 17.24 -10.65 12.67
C GLU A 36 15.99 -11.24 12.01
N ARG A 37 14.87 -11.34 12.74
CA ARG A 37 13.55 -11.55 12.10
C ARG A 37 12.95 -10.21 11.65
N ARG A 38 13.58 -9.53 10.68
CA ARG A 38 12.95 -8.43 9.92
C ARG A 38 12.26 -8.94 8.65
N THR A 39 11.50 -10.02 8.75
CA THR A 39 10.35 -10.18 7.85
C THR A 39 9.20 -9.38 8.47
N PRO A 40 8.77 -8.26 7.88
CA PRO A 40 7.71 -7.47 8.46
C PRO A 40 6.43 -8.30 8.46
N GLY A 41 6.08 -8.86 9.63
CA GLY A 41 4.77 -9.48 9.89
C GLY A 41 3.58 -8.52 9.74
N ARG A 42 3.83 -7.29 9.26
CA ARG A 42 2.82 -6.28 8.95
C ARG A 42 2.06 -6.53 7.64
N LEU A 43 2.44 -7.48 6.78
CA LEU A 43 1.78 -7.65 5.48
C LEU A 43 0.31 -8.13 5.59
N ALA A 44 -0.04 -8.97 6.58
CA ALA A 44 -1.39 -9.55 6.69
C ALA A 44 -2.47 -8.56 7.17
N GLY A 45 -2.13 -7.62 8.05
CA GLY A 45 -3.06 -6.57 8.51
C GLY A 45 -3.20 -5.41 7.53
N VAL A 46 -2.23 -5.25 6.63
CA VAL A 46 -2.19 -4.14 5.68
C VAL A 46 -3.16 -4.40 4.52
N GLU A 47 -3.28 -5.61 3.98
CA GLU A 47 -4.21 -5.89 2.86
C GLU A 47 -5.68 -5.56 3.18
N ARG A 48 -6.16 -5.84 4.41
CA ARG A 48 -7.51 -5.45 4.84
C ARG A 48 -7.71 -3.93 4.93
N ARG A 49 -6.68 -3.16 5.31
CA ARG A 49 -6.75 -1.69 5.35
C ARG A 49 -6.89 -1.08 3.95
N TYR A 50 -6.27 -1.67 2.92
CA TYR A 50 -6.34 -1.16 1.55
C TYR A 50 -7.69 -1.39 0.89
N GLY A 51 -8.36 -2.52 1.19
CA GLY A 51 -9.74 -2.75 0.72
C GLY A 51 -10.69 -1.65 1.19
N ASN A 52 -10.57 -1.24 2.47
CA ASN A 52 -11.38 -0.16 3.02
C ASN A 52 -11.02 1.21 2.42
N LEU A 53 -9.75 1.46 2.09
CA LEU A 53 -9.34 2.71 1.43
C LEU A 53 -9.90 2.80 0.01
N ARG A 54 -9.86 1.72 -0.77
CA ARG A 54 -10.46 1.67 -2.12
C ARG A 54 -11.98 1.89 -2.07
N PHE A 55 -12.64 1.30 -1.07
CA PHE A 55 -14.07 1.53 -0.85
C PHE A 55 -14.37 3.00 -0.50
N LEU A 56 -13.57 3.59 0.40
CA LEU A 56 -13.70 5.00 0.77
C LEU A 56 -13.48 5.92 -0.44
N LEU A 57 -12.48 5.64 -1.28
CA LEU A 57 -12.24 6.37 -2.53
C LEU A 57 -13.46 6.31 -3.46
N GLY A 58 -14.03 5.12 -3.66
CA GLY A 58 -15.25 4.93 -4.44
C GLY A 58 -16.43 5.72 -3.86
N PHE A 59 -16.58 5.70 -2.53
CA PHE A 59 -17.60 6.46 -1.83
C PHE A 59 -17.43 7.98 -2.00
N LEU A 60 -16.22 8.52 -1.89
CA LEU A 60 -15.96 9.95 -2.15
C LEU A 60 -16.30 10.34 -3.59
N ARG A 61 -15.88 9.53 -4.58
CA ARG A 61 -16.23 9.78 -5.99
C ARG A 61 -17.74 9.79 -6.19
N PHE A 62 -18.43 8.82 -5.60
CA PHE A 62 -19.88 8.73 -5.67
C PHE A 62 -20.57 9.93 -5.03
N MET A 63 -20.10 10.39 -3.86
CA MET A 63 -20.59 11.62 -3.23
C MET A 63 -20.36 12.85 -4.11
N GLY A 64 -19.22 12.96 -4.78
CA GLY A 64 -18.94 14.03 -5.74
C GLY A 64 -19.93 14.05 -6.91
N VAL A 65 -20.23 12.88 -7.50
CA VAL A 65 -21.24 12.73 -8.55
C VAL A 65 -22.63 13.12 -8.04
N ILE A 66 -23.04 12.61 -6.87
CA ILE A 66 -24.34 12.95 -6.28
C ILE A 66 -24.46 14.46 -6.07
N THR A 67 -23.42 15.09 -5.55
CA THR A 67 -23.42 16.54 -5.27
C THR A 67 -23.63 17.34 -6.55
N ALA A 68 -22.96 16.96 -7.64
CA ALA A 68 -23.15 17.56 -8.95
C ALA A 68 -24.58 17.34 -9.49
N VAL A 69 -25.09 16.10 -9.40
CA VAL A 69 -26.44 15.74 -9.88
C VAL A 69 -27.51 16.50 -9.10
N VAL A 70 -27.41 16.53 -7.77
CA VAL A 70 -28.36 17.27 -6.91
C VAL A 70 -28.31 18.76 -7.22
N GLY A 71 -27.11 19.34 -7.41
CA GLY A 71 -26.97 20.74 -7.81
C GLY A 71 -27.65 21.07 -9.13
N ILE A 72 -27.46 20.23 -10.15
CA ILE A 72 -28.12 20.36 -11.45
C ILE A 72 -29.63 20.24 -11.30
N LEU A 73 -30.12 19.26 -10.54
CA LEU A 73 -31.56 19.07 -10.31
C LEU A 73 -32.17 20.28 -9.62
N LEU A 74 -31.55 20.78 -8.54
CA LEU A 74 -32.01 21.98 -7.83
C LEU A 74 -32.06 23.20 -8.76
N PHE A 75 -31.06 23.36 -9.63
CA PHE A 75 -31.05 24.42 -10.63
C PHE A 75 -32.21 24.28 -11.62
N LEU A 76 -32.44 23.08 -12.18
CA LEU A 76 -33.51 22.83 -13.14
C LEU A 76 -34.90 23.05 -12.53
N PHE A 77 -35.13 22.58 -11.31
CA PHE A 77 -36.39 22.81 -10.61
C PHE A 77 -36.58 24.27 -10.21
N GLY A 78 -35.50 24.96 -9.85
CA GLY A 78 -35.54 26.38 -9.49
C GLY A 78 -35.87 27.30 -10.66
N ILE A 79 -35.54 26.94 -11.91
CA ILE A 79 -35.84 27.76 -13.10
C ILE A 79 -37.37 27.94 -13.29
N GLY A 80 -38.17 26.95 -12.89
CA GLY A 80 -39.63 27.00 -13.02
C GLY A 80 -40.35 27.69 -11.85
N ASP A 81 -39.61 28.08 -10.81
CA ASP A 81 -40.19 28.64 -9.58
C ASP A 81 -39.97 30.16 -9.52
N GLU A 82 -41.04 30.93 -9.69
CA GLU A 82 -41.01 32.40 -9.65
C GLU A 82 -40.63 32.95 -8.27
N THR A 83 -40.69 32.12 -7.22
CA THR A 83 -40.34 32.54 -5.86
C THR A 83 -38.83 32.62 -5.63
N ILE A 84 -38.03 31.92 -6.43
CA ILE A 84 -36.57 31.86 -6.28
C ILE A 84 -35.93 32.84 -7.27
N PRO A 85 -35.17 33.85 -6.80
CA PRO A 85 -34.47 34.75 -7.69
C PRO A 85 -33.47 33.99 -8.56
N TRP A 86 -33.38 34.35 -9.85
CA TRP A 86 -32.42 33.77 -10.80
C TRP A 86 -30.98 33.74 -10.26
N SER A 87 -30.55 34.80 -9.58
CA SER A 87 -29.22 34.91 -8.98
C SER A 87 -28.95 33.83 -7.93
N VAL A 88 -29.97 33.45 -7.16
CA VAL A 88 -29.87 32.41 -6.12
C VAL A 88 -29.73 31.04 -6.78
N ASN A 89 -30.52 30.73 -7.82
CA ASN A 89 -30.39 29.48 -8.58
C ASN A 89 -28.99 29.34 -9.21
N LEU A 90 -28.47 30.43 -9.79
CA LEU A 90 -27.14 30.43 -10.38
C LEU A 90 -26.04 30.19 -9.33
N LEU A 91 -26.19 30.78 -8.14
CA LEU A 91 -25.30 30.54 -7.00
C LEU A 91 -25.36 29.09 -6.51
N ILE A 92 -26.54 28.47 -6.45
CA ILE A 92 -26.70 27.05 -6.09
C ILE A 92 -25.96 26.16 -7.09
N LEU A 93 -26.12 26.42 -8.40
CA LEU A 93 -25.42 25.68 -9.44
C LEU A 93 -23.91 25.82 -9.30
N LEU A 94 -23.39 27.05 -9.24
CA LEU A 94 -21.95 27.30 -9.08
C LEU A 94 -21.41 26.68 -7.79
N GLY A 95 -22.13 26.84 -6.67
CA GLY A 95 -21.75 26.25 -5.39
C GLY A 95 -21.68 24.73 -5.45
N SER A 96 -22.63 24.08 -6.11
CA SER A 96 -22.62 22.62 -6.29
C SER A 96 -21.46 22.13 -7.16
N VAL A 97 -21.12 22.86 -8.22
CA VAL A 97 -19.98 22.54 -9.08
C VAL A 97 -18.67 22.69 -8.32
N VAL A 98 -18.48 23.80 -7.59
CA VAL A 98 -17.29 24.02 -6.77
C VAL A 98 -17.17 22.94 -5.69
N ALA A 99 -18.27 22.60 -5.01
CA ALA A 99 -18.29 21.54 -4.00
C ALA A 99 -17.94 20.17 -4.61
N ALA A 100 -18.51 19.84 -5.77
CA ALA A 100 -18.21 18.59 -6.46
C ALA A 100 -16.73 18.53 -6.86
N VAL A 101 -16.19 19.60 -7.46
CA VAL A 101 -14.76 19.69 -7.82
C VAL A 101 -13.86 19.53 -6.60
N ALA A 102 -14.21 20.15 -5.47
CA ALA A 102 -13.45 19.99 -4.23
C ALA A 102 -13.45 18.54 -3.73
N ILE A 103 -14.60 17.84 -3.77
CA ILE A 103 -14.70 16.42 -3.39
C ILE A 103 -13.84 15.56 -4.34
N PHE A 104 -13.89 15.80 -5.65
CA PHE A 104 -13.07 15.09 -6.62
C PHE A 104 -11.57 15.35 -6.44
N ALA A 105 -11.18 16.58 -6.11
CA ALA A 105 -9.79 16.91 -5.80
C ALA A 105 -9.29 16.14 -4.57
N VAL A 106 -10.10 16.06 -3.50
CA VAL A 106 -9.78 15.24 -2.33
C VAL A 106 -9.66 13.77 -2.71
N ALA A 107 -10.58 13.23 -3.50
CA ALA A 107 -10.49 11.86 -3.98
C ALA A 107 -9.20 11.61 -4.79
N ALA A 108 -8.79 12.54 -5.65
CA ALA A 108 -7.55 12.44 -6.41
C ALA A 108 -6.30 12.41 -5.50
N LEU A 109 -6.29 13.18 -4.41
CA LEU A 109 -5.20 13.12 -3.42
C LEU A 109 -5.08 11.75 -2.76
N PHE A 110 -6.21 11.11 -2.45
CA PHE A 110 -6.20 9.75 -1.92
C PHE A 110 -5.66 8.74 -2.94
N ASP A 111 -6.00 8.88 -4.22
CA ASP A 111 -5.48 8.00 -5.29
C ASP A 111 -3.96 8.11 -5.40
N VAL A 112 -3.42 9.34 -5.41
CA VAL A 112 -1.97 9.58 -5.45
C VAL A 112 -1.26 9.01 -4.23
N ALA A 113 -1.85 9.15 -3.04
CA ALA A 113 -1.29 8.60 -1.81
C ALA A 113 -1.24 7.06 -1.88
N MET A 114 -2.30 6.42 -2.40
CA MET A 114 -2.35 4.98 -2.59
C MET A 114 -1.31 4.50 -3.60
N ASP A 115 -1.16 5.19 -4.72
CA ASP A 115 -0.17 4.87 -5.75
C ASP A 115 1.28 5.00 -5.22
N LEU A 116 1.57 6.03 -4.43
CA LEU A 116 2.88 6.19 -3.78
C LEU A 116 3.19 5.02 -2.84
N GLU A 117 2.21 4.57 -2.06
CA GLU A 117 2.39 3.43 -1.18
C GLU A 117 2.56 2.11 -1.96
N GLU A 118 1.83 1.92 -3.07
CA GLU A 118 1.94 0.73 -3.91
C GLU A 118 3.31 0.68 -4.62
N ASN A 119 3.78 1.82 -5.13
CA ASN A 119 5.08 1.96 -5.78
C ASN A 119 6.25 1.78 -4.79
N THR A 120 6.17 2.33 -3.58
CA THR A 120 7.21 2.11 -2.56
C THR A 120 7.30 0.64 -2.16
N ARG A 121 6.17 -0.06 -2.02
CA ARG A 121 6.17 -1.51 -1.76
C ARG A 121 6.78 -2.30 -2.93
N ALA A 122 6.48 -1.95 -4.18
CA ALA A 122 7.06 -2.59 -5.34
C ALA A 122 8.59 -2.39 -5.39
N ALA A 123 9.07 -1.17 -5.08
CA ALA A 123 10.49 -0.87 -4.98
C ALA A 123 11.21 -1.71 -3.91
N PHE A 124 10.62 -1.87 -2.72
CA PHE A 124 11.18 -2.73 -1.67
C PHE A 124 11.27 -4.20 -2.11
N ARG A 125 10.26 -4.72 -2.80
CA ARG A 125 10.29 -6.10 -3.34
C ARG A 125 11.39 -6.27 -4.39
N MET A 126 11.57 -5.29 -5.28
CA MET A 126 12.65 -5.31 -6.26
C MET A 126 14.04 -5.26 -5.62
N GLN A 127 14.23 -4.46 -4.58
CA GLN A 127 15.49 -4.43 -3.83
C GLN A 127 15.80 -5.78 -3.19
N GLN A 128 14.79 -6.45 -2.61
CA GLN A 128 14.97 -7.80 -2.05
C GLN A 128 15.38 -8.82 -3.13
N LEU A 129 14.71 -8.82 -4.29
CA LEU A 129 15.05 -9.71 -5.40
C LEU A 129 16.48 -9.50 -5.91
N LEU A 130 16.91 -8.24 -6.06
CA LEU A 130 18.29 -7.92 -6.48
C LEU A 130 19.33 -8.36 -5.44
N LEU A 131 19.04 -8.21 -4.15
CA LEU A 131 19.91 -8.74 -3.10
C LEU A 131 20.01 -10.27 -3.16
N ASP A 132 18.90 -10.96 -3.40
CA ASP A 132 18.86 -12.41 -3.54
C ASP A 132 19.69 -12.89 -4.74
N GLU A 133 19.58 -12.25 -5.90
CA GLU A 133 20.39 -12.57 -7.09
C GLU A 133 21.89 -12.36 -6.84
N MET A 134 22.28 -11.25 -6.21
CA MET A 134 23.69 -11.01 -5.87
C MET A 134 24.25 -12.03 -4.88
N GLN A 135 23.44 -12.47 -3.91
CA GLN A 135 23.85 -13.52 -2.96
C GLN A 135 24.01 -14.89 -3.64
N GLN A 136 23.11 -15.23 -4.57
CA GLN A 136 23.23 -16.46 -5.35
C GLN A 136 24.48 -16.45 -6.23
N GLY A 137 24.77 -15.32 -6.91
CA GLY A 137 25.99 -15.15 -7.70
C GLY A 137 27.28 -15.31 -6.89
N LYS A 138 27.28 -14.82 -5.64
CA LYS A 138 28.41 -14.98 -4.70
C LYS A 138 28.58 -16.42 -4.21
N ARG A 139 27.48 -17.15 -3.97
CA ARG A 139 27.54 -18.57 -3.59
C ARG A 139 28.04 -19.46 -4.72
N SER A 140 27.63 -19.18 -5.96
CA SER A 140 28.12 -19.93 -7.13
C SER A 140 29.62 -19.75 -7.37
N SER A 141 30.17 -18.55 -7.15
CA SER A 141 31.62 -18.32 -7.31
C SER A 141 32.47 -18.91 -6.19
N THR A 142 31.90 -19.13 -4.99
CA THR A 142 32.63 -19.73 -3.87
C THR A 142 32.70 -21.26 -3.95
N LEU A 143 31.78 -21.90 -4.69
CA LEU A 143 31.74 -23.36 -4.89
C LEU A 143 32.54 -23.84 -6.11
N GLN A 144 33.14 -22.93 -6.88
CA GLN A 144 33.81 -23.22 -8.15
C GLN A 144 35.34 -23.12 -8.09
N ASP A 145 35.95 -23.39 -6.92
CA ASP A 145 37.40 -23.65 -6.84
C ASP A 145 37.72 -24.95 -6.08
N PRO A 146 37.45 -26.13 -6.67
CA PRO A 146 37.94 -27.41 -6.15
C PRO A 146 39.36 -27.76 -6.62
N THR A 147 40.13 -26.84 -7.24
CA THR A 147 41.40 -27.18 -7.93
C THR A 147 42.65 -26.42 -7.47
N ARG A 148 42.64 -25.83 -6.27
CA ARG A 148 43.88 -25.40 -5.59
C ARG A 148 44.17 -26.29 -4.37
N ALA A 149 44.63 -27.50 -4.66
CA ALA A 149 45.47 -28.31 -3.78
C ALA A 149 46.61 -28.89 -4.61
#